data_AF-A0A848HV18-F1
#
_entry.id   AF-A0A848HV18-F1
#
_cell.length_a   1.000
_cell.length_b   1.000
_cell.length_c   1.000
_cell.angle_alpha   90.00
_cell.angle_beta   90.00
_cell.angle_gamma   90.00
#
_symmetry.space_group_name_H-M   'P 1'
#
loop_
_entity.id
_entity.type
_entity.pdbx_description
1 polymer ?
#
loop_
_entity_poly.entity_id
_entity_poly.type
_entity_poly.pdbx_seq_one_letter_code
_entity_poly.pdbx_strand_id
1 'polypeptide(L)'
;MQPPDAPVPQLCFGQVRHRRLRPRANAFAYASYYLRLPIRTLGAQGFGCKLVTRNRFNLLSFFDADHGNGERPLVEWIDALLESEGVHDADGEIWLQAMPRVLGFAFNPVSFWYCHQAGGALRAVLCDVRNTFGERHFYLLDNGAAIANGSELCARKVFHVSPFCRVEGGYRFRFLRAVRDDGEHTLACIDYDDADGLLLQTSLSGLATRLSDASAARAFFGFPLMTFGVVARIHLQALRLWLRRVPFHSKPAPPEQKVSR
;
A
#
# COMPACT_ATOMS: atom_id res chain seq x y z
N MET A 1 26.63 9.89 -15.44
CA MET A 1 26.72 8.43 -15.30
C MET A 1 26.17 8.09 -13.93
N GLN A 2 25.00 7.45 -13.86
CA GLN A 2 24.33 7.15 -12.59
C GLN A 2 25.16 6.08 -11.85
N PRO A 3 25.47 6.25 -10.55
CA PRO A 3 26.28 5.26 -9.85
C PRO A 3 25.59 3.88 -9.91
N PRO A 4 26.35 2.79 -10.08
CA PRO A 4 25.82 1.47 -10.42
C PRO A 4 24.88 0.83 -9.37
N ASP A 5 24.75 1.39 -8.17
CA ASP A 5 23.93 0.85 -7.06
C ASP A 5 22.78 1.75 -6.59
N ALA A 6 22.46 2.84 -7.31
CA ALA A 6 21.36 3.70 -6.89
C ALA A 6 20.00 2.98 -6.99
N PRO A 7 19.14 3.04 -5.96
CA PRO A 7 17.76 2.58 -6.03
C PRO A 7 17.04 3.12 -7.27
N VAL A 8 16.41 2.24 -8.06
CA VAL A 8 15.63 2.62 -9.25
C VAL A 8 14.15 2.37 -9.03
N PRO A 9 13.26 3.18 -9.66
CA PRO A 9 11.83 2.88 -9.70
C PRO A 9 11.54 1.49 -10.25
N GLN A 10 10.58 0.82 -9.63
CA GLN A 10 10.16 -0.54 -9.98
C GLN A 10 8.66 -0.61 -10.25
N LEU A 11 8.29 -1.58 -11.07
CA LEU A 11 6.92 -2.03 -11.29
C LEU A 11 6.82 -3.49 -10.83
N CYS A 12 5.98 -3.75 -9.85
CA CYS A 12 5.83 -5.07 -9.26
C CYS A 12 4.57 -5.75 -9.78
N PHE A 13 4.68 -7.01 -10.19
CA PHE A 13 3.55 -7.81 -10.67
C PHE A 13 3.24 -8.94 -9.70
N GLY A 14 1.98 -9.07 -9.29
CA GLY A 14 1.57 -10.17 -8.43
C GLY A 14 0.07 -10.20 -8.23
N GLN A 15 -0.38 -10.35 -6.99
CA GLN A 15 -1.79 -10.54 -6.68
C GLN A 15 -2.19 -9.90 -5.36
N VAL A 16 -3.43 -9.45 -5.31
CA VAL A 16 -4.14 -9.15 -4.08
C VAL A 16 -5.00 -10.34 -3.70
N ARG A 17 -4.91 -10.80 -2.46
CA ARG A 17 -5.75 -11.88 -1.93
C ARG A 17 -6.53 -11.36 -0.74
N HIS A 18 -7.80 -11.75 -0.67
CA HIS A 18 -8.64 -11.55 0.50
C HIS A 18 -9.27 -12.88 0.88
N ARG A 19 -9.28 -13.18 2.17
CA ARG A 19 -9.96 -14.34 2.73
C ARG A 19 -10.66 -13.91 4.02
N ARG A 20 -11.98 -13.73 3.94
CA ARG A 20 -12.85 -13.59 5.10
C ARG A 20 -13.16 -14.98 5.64
N LEU A 21 -13.02 -15.17 6.95
CA LEU A 21 -13.27 -16.44 7.64
C LEU A 21 -14.67 -16.48 8.26
N ARG A 22 -15.13 -15.35 8.83
CA ARG A 22 -16.37 -15.27 9.63
C ARG A 22 -17.20 -14.02 9.30
N PRO A 23 -18.53 -14.01 9.56
CA PRO A 23 -19.36 -15.17 9.91
C PRO A 23 -19.62 -16.08 8.70
N ARG A 24 -19.38 -15.59 7.48
CA ARG A 24 -19.45 -16.36 6.23
C ARG A 24 -18.10 -16.29 5.53
N ALA A 25 -17.58 -17.46 5.16
CA ALA A 25 -16.36 -17.53 4.39
C ALA A 25 -16.54 -16.90 3.01
N ASN A 26 -15.58 -16.07 2.61
CA ASN A 26 -15.48 -15.53 1.25
C ASN A 26 -14.01 -15.31 0.93
N ALA A 27 -13.54 -15.85 -0.19
CA ALA A 27 -12.15 -15.71 -0.60
C ALA A 27 -12.06 -15.37 -2.08
N PHE A 28 -11.09 -14.52 -2.42
CA PHE A 28 -10.76 -14.19 -3.79
C PHE A 28 -9.29 -13.80 -3.91
N ALA A 29 -8.75 -14.02 -5.10
CA ALA A 29 -7.42 -13.60 -5.49
C ALA A 29 -7.53 -12.93 -6.87
N TYR A 30 -6.93 -11.76 -7.01
CA TYR A 30 -6.90 -11.03 -8.27
C TYR A 30 -5.47 -10.62 -8.59
N ALA A 31 -5.08 -10.81 -9.84
CA ALA A 31 -3.82 -10.26 -10.34
C ALA A 31 -3.82 -8.72 -10.21
N SER A 32 -2.67 -8.18 -9.85
CA SER A 32 -2.48 -6.76 -9.54
C SER A 32 -1.05 -6.36 -9.89
N TYR A 33 -0.84 -5.06 -10.09
CA TYR A 33 0.49 -4.46 -10.09
C TYR A 33 0.52 -3.20 -9.23
N TYR A 34 1.72 -2.78 -8.85
CA TYR A 34 1.97 -1.54 -8.12
C TYR A 34 3.36 -1.01 -8.44
N LEU A 35 3.54 0.28 -8.26
CA LEU A 35 4.85 0.92 -8.28
C LEU A 35 5.56 0.70 -6.94
N ARG A 36 6.87 0.51 -6.98
CA ARG A 36 7.76 0.65 -5.82
C ARG A 36 8.79 1.73 -6.14
N LEU A 37 8.70 2.87 -5.47
CA LEU A 37 9.45 4.08 -5.79
C LEU A 37 10.42 4.41 -4.65
N PRO A 38 11.73 4.56 -4.92
CA PRO A 38 12.69 5.03 -3.92
C PRO A 38 12.59 6.55 -3.82
N ILE A 39 11.81 7.06 -2.87
CA ILE A 39 11.34 8.45 -2.86
C ILE A 39 12.46 9.45 -2.55
N ARG A 40 13.43 9.11 -1.69
CA ARG A 40 14.58 10.00 -1.44
C ARG A 40 15.50 10.06 -2.65
N THR A 41 15.89 8.91 -3.21
CA THR A 41 16.74 8.87 -4.41
C THR A 41 16.06 9.52 -5.62
N LEU A 42 14.75 9.30 -5.79
CA LEU A 42 13.98 9.88 -6.89
C LEU A 42 13.80 11.40 -6.74
N GLY A 43 13.69 11.91 -5.51
CA GLY A 43 13.48 13.33 -5.23
C GLY A 43 12.26 13.88 -5.97
N ALA A 44 12.44 14.92 -6.79
CA ALA A 44 11.41 15.50 -7.67
C ALA A 44 11.51 15.01 -9.13
N GLN A 45 12.40 14.07 -9.42
CA GLN A 45 12.67 13.62 -10.79
C GLN A 45 11.53 12.78 -11.36
N GLY A 46 11.41 12.80 -12.70
CA GLY A 46 10.52 11.89 -13.43
C GLY A 46 11.12 10.49 -13.59
N PHE A 47 10.38 9.59 -14.21
CA PHE A 47 10.76 8.17 -14.32
C PHE A 47 11.65 7.82 -15.52
N GLY A 48 11.93 8.77 -16.43
CA GLY A 48 12.63 8.49 -17.69
C GLY A 48 11.88 7.54 -18.63
N CYS A 49 10.57 7.33 -18.43
CA CYS A 49 9.70 6.48 -19.24
C CYS A 49 8.72 7.33 -20.07
N LYS A 50 8.32 6.84 -21.25
CA LYS A 50 7.31 7.46 -22.11
C LYS A 50 5.89 7.06 -21.73
N LEU A 51 5.69 5.86 -21.17
CA LEU A 51 4.35 5.33 -20.81
C LEU A 51 3.98 5.52 -19.34
N VAL A 52 4.93 5.98 -18.52
CA VAL A 52 4.72 6.27 -17.10
C VAL A 52 5.28 7.64 -16.77
N THR A 53 4.44 8.52 -16.25
CA THR A 53 4.84 9.89 -15.89
C THR A 53 4.52 10.23 -14.45
N ARG A 54 5.31 11.14 -13.90
CA ARG A 54 5.06 11.77 -12.61
C ARG A 54 4.38 13.13 -12.80
N ASN A 55 3.36 13.42 -11.99
CA ASN A 55 2.58 14.66 -11.96
C ASN A 55 1.97 15.08 -13.32
N ARG A 56 1.78 14.12 -14.24
CA ARG A 56 1.21 14.33 -15.57
C ARG A 56 0.42 13.11 -16.02
N PHE A 57 -0.64 13.34 -16.80
CA PHE A 57 -1.48 12.29 -17.39
C PHE A 57 -0.69 11.42 -18.38
N ASN A 58 -0.92 10.10 -18.34
CA ASN A 58 -0.40 9.08 -19.27
C ASN A 58 -1.16 7.75 -19.08
N LEU A 59 -0.76 6.67 -19.77
CA LEU A 59 -1.29 5.32 -19.56
C LEU A 59 -1.24 4.94 -18.09
N LEU A 60 -0.05 5.05 -17.49
CA LEU A 60 0.16 4.97 -16.06
C LEU A 60 0.73 6.30 -15.57
N SER A 61 0.25 6.79 -14.42
CA SER A 61 0.80 8.01 -13.84
C SER A 61 0.86 7.96 -12.32
N PHE A 62 1.82 8.68 -11.76
CA PHE A 62 1.97 8.87 -10.32
C PHE A 62 1.84 10.35 -10.02
N PHE A 63 0.94 10.73 -9.12
CA PHE A 63 0.75 12.12 -8.72
C PHE A 63 1.11 12.27 -7.25
N ASP A 64 2.05 13.15 -6.93
CA ASP A 64 2.50 13.36 -5.56
C ASP A 64 1.34 13.78 -4.65
N ALA A 65 0.40 14.59 -5.18
CA ALA A 65 -0.82 15.01 -4.50
C ALA A 65 -1.73 13.84 -4.05
N ASP A 66 -1.59 12.67 -4.69
CA ASP A 66 -2.33 11.49 -4.26
C ASP A 66 -1.78 10.91 -2.97
N HIS A 67 -0.54 11.18 -2.56
CA HIS A 67 0.11 10.50 -1.45
C HIS A 67 0.41 11.47 -0.30
N GLY A 68 0.66 10.92 0.90
CA GLY A 68 1.06 11.73 2.05
C GLY A 68 -0.02 12.70 2.52
N ASN A 69 0.28 13.97 2.75
CA ASN A 69 -0.77 14.98 2.99
C ASN A 69 -1.31 15.62 1.70
N GLY A 70 -0.71 15.34 0.54
CA GLY A 70 -1.08 15.90 -0.76
C GLY A 70 -0.70 17.38 -0.96
N GLU A 71 -0.05 18.00 0.02
CA GLU A 71 0.27 19.44 0.01
C GLU A 71 1.77 19.70 0.00
N ARG A 72 2.54 18.91 0.77
CA ARG A 72 3.99 19.04 0.88
C ARG A 72 4.71 18.07 -0.06
N PRO A 73 5.95 18.38 -0.46
CA PRO A 73 6.82 17.40 -1.11
C PRO A 73 6.90 16.11 -0.29
N LEU A 74 6.86 14.97 -0.97
CA LEU A 74 6.68 13.67 -0.31
C LEU A 74 7.76 13.37 0.75
N VAL A 75 9.03 13.69 0.45
CA VAL A 75 10.17 13.49 1.36
C VAL A 75 10.02 14.37 2.60
N GLU A 76 9.78 15.67 2.42
CA GLU A 76 9.59 16.60 3.53
C GLU A 76 8.39 16.22 4.41
N TRP A 77 7.31 15.74 3.80
CA TRP A 77 6.13 15.29 4.52
C TRP A 77 6.42 14.06 5.39
N ILE A 78 7.01 13.01 4.82
CA ILE A 78 7.26 11.77 5.57
C ILE A 78 8.32 11.98 6.65
N ASP A 79 9.35 12.79 6.38
CA ASP A 79 10.37 13.12 7.38
C ASP A 79 9.77 13.88 8.56
N ALA A 80 8.94 14.89 8.30
CA ALA A 80 8.25 15.63 9.35
C ALA A 80 7.30 14.74 10.16
N LEU A 81 6.63 13.78 9.50
CA LEU A 81 5.75 12.83 10.18
C LEU A 81 6.57 11.91 11.10
N LEU A 82 7.63 11.29 10.59
CA LEU A 82 8.50 10.40 11.38
C LEU A 82 9.10 11.13 12.58
N GLU A 83 9.62 12.35 12.36
CA GLU A 83 10.14 13.22 13.42
C GLU A 83 9.09 13.51 14.50
N SER A 84 7.87 13.90 14.09
CA SER A 84 6.78 14.19 15.03
C SER A 84 6.30 12.97 15.82
N GLU A 85 6.53 11.78 15.29
CA GLU A 85 6.16 10.50 15.89
C GLU A 85 7.33 9.83 16.62
N GLY A 86 8.46 10.53 16.81
CA GLY A 86 9.62 10.06 17.58
C GLY A 86 10.52 9.06 16.86
N VAL A 87 10.45 8.96 15.54
CA VAL A 87 11.29 8.08 14.71
C VAL A 87 12.41 8.91 14.06
N HIS A 88 13.53 9.06 14.76
CA HIS A 88 14.64 9.95 14.37
C HIS A 88 15.75 9.27 13.57
N ASP A 89 15.74 7.94 13.49
CA ASP A 89 16.82 7.13 12.93
C ASP A 89 16.43 6.41 11.62
N ALA A 90 15.35 6.87 10.96
CA ALA A 90 14.94 6.44 9.63
C ALA A 90 15.55 7.34 8.52
N ASP A 91 16.88 7.47 8.56
CA ASP A 91 17.70 8.37 7.73
C ASP A 91 18.16 7.79 6.39
N GLY A 92 17.81 6.54 6.09
CA GLY A 92 18.06 5.85 4.83
C GLY A 92 16.95 6.03 3.80
N GLU A 93 16.92 5.17 2.78
CA GLU A 93 15.94 5.25 1.70
C GLU A 93 14.50 4.99 2.18
N ILE A 94 13.55 5.72 1.60
CA ILE A 94 12.12 5.52 1.79
C ILE A 94 11.52 4.94 0.51
N TRP A 95 11.08 3.69 0.58
CA TRP A 95 10.39 3.05 -0.54
C TRP A 95 8.89 3.20 -0.40
N LEU A 96 8.24 3.86 -1.37
CA LEU A 96 6.79 3.93 -1.48
C LEU A 96 6.28 2.81 -2.39
N GLN A 97 5.46 1.94 -1.84
CA GLN A 97 4.65 0.98 -2.57
C GLN A 97 3.24 1.53 -2.76
N ALA A 98 2.84 1.80 -4.00
CA ALA A 98 1.55 2.40 -4.31
C ALA A 98 1.01 2.00 -5.70
N MET A 99 -0.31 2.01 -5.85
CA MET A 99 -0.94 1.81 -7.16
C MET A 99 -0.84 3.09 -8.02
N PRO A 100 -0.43 3.00 -9.30
CA PRO A 100 -0.47 4.15 -10.20
C PRO A 100 -1.91 4.50 -10.57
N ARG A 101 -2.13 5.73 -11.04
CA ARG A 101 -3.33 6.04 -11.83
C ARG A 101 -3.27 5.35 -13.18
N VAL A 102 -4.40 4.83 -13.64
CA VAL A 102 -4.55 4.24 -14.99
C VAL A 102 -5.45 5.13 -15.81
N LEU A 103 -4.95 5.71 -16.90
CA LEU A 103 -5.68 6.70 -17.71
C LEU A 103 -6.30 7.82 -16.86
N GLY A 104 -5.54 8.32 -15.87
CA GLY A 104 -5.98 9.37 -14.96
C GLY A 104 -6.88 8.91 -13.81
N PHE A 105 -7.37 7.66 -13.80
CA PHE A 105 -8.19 7.12 -12.71
C PHE A 105 -7.31 6.58 -11.58
N ALA A 106 -7.46 7.16 -10.40
CA ALA A 106 -6.77 6.75 -9.18
C ALA A 106 -7.61 5.75 -8.38
N PHE A 107 -7.01 4.62 -8.02
CA PHE A 107 -7.55 3.73 -6.99
C PHE A 107 -6.40 3.14 -6.19
N ASN A 108 -6.27 3.57 -4.93
CA ASN A 108 -5.13 3.24 -4.09
C ASN A 108 -5.62 3.01 -2.65
N PRO A 109 -6.13 1.82 -2.32
CA PRO A 109 -6.78 1.54 -1.03
C PRO A 109 -5.78 1.50 0.13
N VAL A 110 -4.53 1.14 -0.16
CA VAL A 110 -3.43 1.19 0.80
C VAL A 110 -2.12 1.42 0.06
N SER A 111 -1.28 2.30 0.60
CA SER A 111 0.13 2.42 0.24
C SER A 111 1.02 2.15 1.45
N PHE A 112 2.21 1.62 1.20
CA PHE A 112 3.19 1.33 2.25
C PHE A 112 4.44 2.17 2.03
N TRP A 113 4.85 2.90 3.05
CA TRP A 113 6.10 3.64 3.09
C TRP A 113 7.10 2.88 3.95
N TYR A 114 8.03 2.18 3.33
CA TYR A 114 9.08 1.45 4.01
C TYR A 114 10.25 2.39 4.28
N CYS A 115 10.39 2.82 5.53
CA CYS A 115 11.39 3.79 5.96
C CYS A 115 12.60 3.03 6.51
N HIS A 116 13.76 3.18 5.88
CA HIS A 116 14.97 2.45 6.25
C HIS A 116 15.95 3.35 7.01
N GLN A 117 16.82 2.75 7.81
CA GLN A 117 18.02 3.40 8.34
C GLN A 117 19.09 3.49 7.24
N ALA A 118 20.11 4.34 7.40
CA ALA A 118 21.23 4.48 6.47
C ALA A 118 21.94 3.15 6.16
N GLY A 119 21.97 2.22 7.12
CA GLY A 119 22.49 0.86 6.95
C GLY A 119 21.60 -0.09 6.13
N GLY A 120 20.44 0.37 5.66
CA GLY A 120 19.49 -0.41 4.84
C GLY A 120 18.52 -1.29 5.62
N ALA A 121 18.59 -1.31 6.96
CA ALA A 121 17.62 -2.01 7.80
C ALA A 121 16.27 -1.29 7.78
N LEU A 122 15.16 -2.05 7.74
CA LEU A 122 13.81 -1.48 7.80
C LEU A 122 13.55 -0.95 9.22
N ARG A 123 13.24 0.34 9.36
CA ARG A 123 13.06 0.99 10.66
C ARG A 123 11.59 1.14 11.04
N ALA A 124 10.77 1.60 10.11
CA ALA A 124 9.35 1.83 10.30
C ALA A 124 8.59 1.59 9.00
N VAL A 125 7.30 1.27 9.12
CA VAL A 125 6.39 1.21 7.98
C VAL A 125 5.17 2.08 8.23
N LEU A 126 4.95 3.08 7.38
CA LEU A 126 3.70 3.85 7.40
C LEU A 126 2.71 3.26 6.39
N CYS A 127 1.55 2.84 6.87
CA CYS A 127 0.43 2.42 6.03
C CYS A 127 -0.50 3.61 5.78
N ASP A 128 -0.50 4.17 4.56
CA ASP A 128 -1.47 5.18 4.09
C ASP A 128 -2.71 4.45 3.60
N VAL A 129 -3.75 4.39 4.43
CA VAL A 129 -4.99 3.64 4.18
C VAL A 129 -6.10 4.58 3.77
N ARG A 130 -6.84 4.20 2.73
CA ARG A 130 -8.00 4.93 2.22
C ARG A 130 -9.22 4.08 2.18
N ASN A 131 -10.36 4.70 2.41
CA ASN A 131 -11.64 4.06 2.22
C ASN A 131 -12.35 4.57 0.96
N THR A 132 -13.41 3.88 0.58
CA THR A 132 -14.28 4.26 -0.54
C THR A 132 -15.14 5.49 -0.25
N PHE A 133 -15.00 6.10 0.94
CA PHE A 133 -15.72 7.30 1.36
C PHE A 133 -14.86 8.58 1.21
N GLY A 134 -13.65 8.46 0.64
CA GLY A 134 -12.76 9.60 0.42
C GLY A 134 -11.94 10.01 1.65
N GLU A 135 -11.98 9.21 2.72
CA GLU A 135 -11.20 9.47 3.94
C GLU A 135 -9.84 8.76 3.87
N ARG A 136 -8.89 9.24 4.67
CA ARG A 136 -7.51 8.72 4.75
C ARG A 136 -7.11 8.60 6.21
N HIS A 137 -6.37 7.55 6.54
CA HIS A 137 -5.79 7.33 7.87
C HIS A 137 -4.40 6.70 7.74
N PHE A 138 -3.50 7.07 8.65
CA PHE A 138 -2.14 6.52 8.68
C PHE A 138 -1.94 5.59 9.87
N TYR A 139 -1.43 4.38 9.62
CA TYR A 139 -0.92 3.51 10.68
C TYR A 139 0.60 3.52 10.65
N LEU A 140 1.25 4.06 11.67
CA LEU A 140 2.71 4.03 11.81
C LEU A 140 3.11 2.79 12.59
N LEU A 141 3.77 1.86 11.91
CA LEU A 141 4.25 0.61 12.49
C LEU A 141 5.73 0.76 12.85
N ASP A 142 5.99 0.74 14.14
CA ASP A 142 7.30 0.99 14.76
C ASP A 142 7.44 0.12 16.03
N ASN A 143 8.56 -0.59 16.18
CA ASN A 143 8.87 -1.40 17.37
C ASN A 143 10.08 -0.86 18.17
N GLY A 144 10.54 0.36 17.89
CA GLY A 144 11.69 1.01 18.51
C GLY A 144 13.06 0.51 18.01
N ALA A 145 13.10 -0.40 17.04
CA ALA A 145 14.33 -0.98 16.50
C ALA A 145 14.19 -1.32 15.01
N ALA A 146 15.20 -1.99 14.44
CA ALA A 146 15.09 -2.57 13.12
C ALA A 146 14.00 -3.66 13.10
N ILE A 147 13.08 -3.55 12.15
CA ILE A 147 12.00 -4.50 11.88
C ILE A 147 12.57 -5.67 11.08
N ALA A 148 12.61 -6.85 11.70
CA ALA A 148 13.05 -8.07 11.03
C ALA A 148 12.07 -8.48 9.91
N ASN A 149 12.61 -9.07 8.84
CA ASN A 149 11.83 -9.55 7.72
C ASN A 149 10.77 -10.57 8.18
N GLY A 150 9.50 -10.33 7.86
CA GLY A 150 8.38 -11.19 8.26
C GLY A 150 7.95 -11.07 9.72
N SER A 151 8.56 -10.19 10.52
CA SER A 151 8.09 -9.92 11.88
C SER A 151 6.67 -9.36 11.90
N GLU A 152 5.93 -9.71 12.95
CA GLU A 152 4.57 -9.24 13.14
C GLU A 152 4.58 -7.86 13.81
N LEU A 153 3.81 -6.93 13.25
CA LEU A 153 3.58 -5.58 13.76
C LEU A 153 2.09 -5.41 13.97
N CYS A 154 1.69 -4.74 15.05
CA CYS A 154 0.29 -4.61 15.42
C CYS A 154 -0.13 -3.14 15.46
N ALA A 155 -1.36 -2.86 15.05
CA ALA A 155 -1.99 -1.55 15.26
C ALA A 155 -3.48 -1.73 15.60
N ARG A 156 -4.04 -0.87 16.45
CA ARG A 156 -5.48 -0.94 16.77
C ARG A 156 -6.29 -0.50 15.56
N LYS A 157 -7.33 -1.25 15.19
CA LYS A 157 -8.20 -0.85 14.07
C LYS A 157 -9.09 0.33 14.47
N VAL A 158 -8.74 1.53 14.01
CA VAL A 158 -9.49 2.77 14.29
C VAL A 158 -10.15 3.38 13.05
N PHE A 159 -9.90 2.82 11.86
CA PHE A 159 -10.39 3.36 10.60
C PHE A 159 -11.48 2.47 9.95
N HIS A 160 -12.52 3.11 9.42
CA HIS A 160 -13.63 2.43 8.75
C HIS A 160 -13.34 2.26 7.25
N VAL A 161 -12.79 1.10 6.89
CA VAL A 161 -12.45 0.76 5.50
C VAL A 161 -13.50 -0.10 4.78
N SER A 162 -14.38 -0.76 5.52
CA SER A 162 -15.39 -1.66 4.96
C SER A 162 -16.65 -1.68 5.83
N PRO A 163 -17.85 -1.60 5.24
CA PRO A 163 -19.11 -1.70 5.98
C PRO A 163 -19.35 -3.10 6.57
N PHE A 164 -18.55 -4.10 6.21
CA PHE A 164 -18.66 -5.48 6.72
C PHE A 164 -17.63 -5.81 7.81
N CYS A 165 -16.86 -4.81 8.26
CA CYS A 165 -15.88 -4.94 9.34
C CYS A 165 -16.05 -3.78 10.33
N ARG A 166 -16.32 -4.11 11.59
CA ARG A 166 -16.44 -3.14 12.68
C ARG A 166 -15.12 -2.41 12.92
N VAL A 167 -15.19 -1.22 13.53
CA VAL A 167 -14.00 -0.48 13.99
C VAL A 167 -13.70 -0.92 15.41
N GLU A 168 -13.17 -2.14 15.54
CA GLU A 168 -12.81 -2.79 16.80
C GLU A 168 -11.63 -3.74 16.55
N GLY A 169 -10.99 -4.22 17.62
CA GLY A 169 -9.88 -5.16 17.51
C GLY A 169 -8.61 -4.55 16.91
N GLY A 170 -7.85 -5.36 16.17
CA GLY A 170 -6.51 -5.02 15.72
C GLY A 170 -6.18 -5.51 14.32
N TYR A 171 -5.19 -4.85 13.72
CA TYR A 171 -4.51 -5.32 12.54
C TYR A 171 -3.17 -5.94 12.92
N ARG A 172 -2.83 -7.06 12.27
CA ARG A 172 -1.52 -7.69 12.33
C ARG A 172 -0.88 -7.65 10.95
N PHE A 173 0.22 -6.93 10.85
CA PHE A 173 0.97 -6.69 9.63
C PHE A 173 2.22 -7.55 9.61
N ARG A 174 2.54 -8.11 8.43
CA ARG A 174 3.83 -8.76 8.17
C ARG A 174 4.32 -8.34 6.80
N PHE A 175 5.57 -7.89 6.73
CA PHE A 175 6.20 -7.48 5.48
C PHE A 175 7.37 -8.40 5.18
N LEU A 176 7.35 -9.03 4.01
CA LEU A 176 8.40 -9.91 3.56
C LEU A 176 9.02 -9.38 2.27
N ARG A 177 10.34 -9.41 2.24
CA ARG A 177 11.18 -9.14 1.09
C ARG A 177 12.16 -10.31 0.93
N ALA A 178 12.27 -10.85 -0.28
CA ALA A 178 13.20 -11.93 -0.58
C ALA A 178 13.75 -11.78 -1.99
N VAL A 179 15.07 -11.86 -2.15
CA VAL A 179 15.72 -11.94 -3.45
C VAL A 179 15.96 -13.41 -3.77
N ARG A 180 15.50 -13.83 -4.94
CA ARG A 180 15.60 -15.19 -5.47
C ARG A 180 16.16 -15.12 -6.89
N ASP A 181 16.43 -16.27 -7.50
CA ASP A 181 16.97 -16.35 -8.86
C ASP A 181 16.08 -15.67 -9.91
N ASP A 182 14.76 -15.68 -9.69
CA ASP A 182 13.76 -15.05 -10.58
C ASP A 182 13.50 -13.57 -10.27
N GLY A 183 14.17 -13.02 -9.24
CA GLY A 183 14.13 -11.61 -8.89
C GLY A 183 13.73 -11.32 -7.45
N GLU A 184 13.34 -10.08 -7.20
CA GLU A 184 12.98 -9.59 -5.88
C GLU A 184 11.47 -9.72 -5.64
N HIS A 185 11.10 -10.52 -4.65
CA HIS A 185 9.73 -10.75 -4.21
C HIS A 185 9.40 -9.89 -3.00
N THR A 186 8.21 -9.30 -3.03
CA THR A 186 7.65 -8.51 -1.94
C THR A 186 6.28 -9.04 -1.56
N LEU A 187 5.95 -9.03 -0.27
CA LEU A 187 4.68 -9.47 0.26
C LEU A 187 4.32 -8.63 1.49
N ALA A 188 3.19 -7.92 1.40
CA ALA A 188 2.56 -7.29 2.55
C ALA A 188 1.33 -8.13 2.95
N CYS A 189 1.27 -8.56 4.20
CA CYS A 189 0.14 -9.25 4.80
C CYS A 189 -0.53 -8.33 5.81
N ILE A 190 -1.86 -8.24 5.76
CA ILE A 190 -2.67 -7.52 6.75
C ILE A 190 -3.79 -8.44 7.18
N ASP A 191 -3.67 -8.97 8.39
CA ASP A 191 -4.71 -9.73 9.05
C ASP A 191 -5.51 -8.79 9.97
N TYR A 192 -6.81 -9.02 10.07
CA TYR A 192 -7.72 -8.30 10.95
C TYR A 192 -8.39 -9.29 11.90
N ASP A 193 -8.23 -9.03 13.19
CA ASP A 193 -8.87 -9.75 14.28
C ASP A 193 -9.78 -8.86 15.12
N ASP A 194 -10.82 -9.50 15.66
CA ASP A 194 -11.75 -8.95 16.64
C ASP A 194 -11.72 -9.80 17.92
N ALA A 195 -12.61 -9.52 18.87
CA ALA A 195 -12.71 -10.29 20.11
C ALA A 195 -12.99 -11.79 19.87
N ASP A 196 -13.57 -12.14 18.71
CA ASP A 196 -13.87 -13.51 18.29
C ASP A 196 -12.72 -14.14 17.47
N GLY A 197 -11.57 -13.47 17.39
CA GLY A 197 -10.33 -13.93 16.76
C GLY A 197 -10.14 -13.43 15.33
N LEU A 198 -9.46 -14.20 14.48
CA LEU A 198 -9.13 -13.79 13.11
C LEU A 198 -10.38 -13.74 12.20
N LEU A 199 -10.66 -12.58 11.60
CA LEU A 199 -11.83 -12.34 10.75
C LEU A 199 -11.45 -12.29 9.27
N LEU A 200 -10.41 -11.55 8.93
CA LEU A 200 -10.00 -11.29 7.54
C LEU A 200 -8.50 -11.43 7.40
N GLN A 201 -8.07 -12.15 6.37
CA GLN A 201 -6.68 -12.21 5.94
C GLN A 201 -6.57 -11.53 4.59
N THR A 202 -5.64 -10.60 4.46
CA THR A 202 -5.36 -9.95 3.19
C THR A 202 -3.87 -9.98 2.89
N SER A 203 -3.52 -10.05 1.62
CA SER A 203 -2.14 -9.93 1.19
C SER A 203 -2.01 -9.28 -0.17
N LEU A 204 -0.91 -8.56 -0.36
CA LEU A 204 -0.49 -8.00 -1.63
C LEU A 204 0.93 -8.50 -1.91
N SER A 205 1.06 -9.36 -2.92
CA SER A 205 2.35 -9.89 -3.37
C SER A 205 2.79 -9.22 -4.67
N GLY A 206 4.10 -9.19 -4.91
CA GLY A 206 4.64 -8.72 -6.19
C GLY A 206 6.08 -9.14 -6.42
N LEU A 207 6.35 -9.55 -7.65
CA LEU A 207 7.69 -9.70 -8.22
C LEU A 207 8.12 -8.36 -8.84
N ALA A 208 9.17 -7.78 -8.31
CA ALA A 208 9.69 -6.49 -8.74
C ALA A 208 10.40 -6.61 -10.09
N THR A 209 10.07 -5.70 -10.99
CA THR A 209 10.77 -5.49 -12.26
C THR A 209 11.17 -4.03 -12.37
N ARG A 210 12.25 -3.72 -13.10
CA ARG A 210 12.64 -2.33 -13.35
C ARG A 210 11.52 -1.59 -14.10
N LEU A 211 11.20 -0.38 -13.67
CA LEU A 211 10.26 0.47 -14.38
C LEU A 211 10.84 0.83 -15.75
N SER A 212 10.12 0.48 -16.80
CA SER A 212 10.46 0.72 -18.21
C SER A 212 9.19 0.84 -19.04
N ASP A 213 9.30 1.32 -20.28
CA ASP A 213 8.16 1.33 -21.21
C ASP A 213 7.63 -0.09 -21.48
N ALA A 214 8.51 -1.09 -21.55
CA ALA A 214 8.11 -2.49 -21.73
C ALA A 214 7.31 -3.03 -20.54
N SER A 215 7.78 -2.80 -19.31
CA SER A 215 7.04 -3.22 -18.11
C SER A 215 5.73 -2.45 -17.97
N ALA A 216 5.71 -1.16 -18.29
CA ALA A 216 4.52 -0.32 -18.24
C ALA A 216 3.45 -0.76 -19.26
N ALA A 217 3.85 -1.03 -20.51
CA ALA A 217 2.96 -1.58 -21.53
C ALA A 217 2.40 -2.93 -21.08
N ARG A 218 3.23 -3.82 -20.54
CA ARG A 218 2.79 -5.11 -19.98
C ARG A 218 1.75 -4.94 -18.87
N ALA A 219 1.95 -3.99 -17.95
CA ALA A 219 0.99 -3.72 -16.88
C ALA A 219 -0.33 -3.15 -17.43
N PHE A 220 -0.24 -2.17 -18.33
CA PHE A 220 -1.41 -1.55 -18.91
C PHE A 220 -2.24 -2.55 -19.75
N PHE A 221 -1.62 -3.25 -20.70
CA PHE A 221 -2.34 -4.18 -21.59
C PHE A 221 -2.66 -5.53 -20.94
N GLY A 222 -1.92 -5.93 -19.90
CA GLY A 222 -2.27 -7.10 -19.10
C GLY A 222 -3.53 -6.89 -18.26
N PHE A 223 -3.80 -5.65 -17.85
CA PHE A 223 -4.96 -5.31 -17.02
C PHE A 223 -5.54 -3.92 -17.38
N PRO A 224 -6.04 -3.70 -18.61
CA PRO A 224 -6.40 -2.37 -19.12
C PRO A 224 -7.58 -1.72 -18.38
N LEU A 225 -8.43 -2.56 -17.77
CA LEU A 225 -9.52 -2.14 -16.90
C LEU A 225 -9.21 -2.41 -15.42
N MET A 226 -7.94 -2.40 -15.00
CA MET A 226 -7.59 -2.72 -13.61
C MET A 226 -8.35 -1.82 -12.63
N THR A 227 -8.34 -0.50 -12.82
CA THR A 227 -8.97 0.44 -11.87
C THR A 227 -10.49 0.27 -11.83
N PHE A 228 -11.16 0.30 -12.99
CA PHE A 228 -12.62 0.10 -13.08
C PHE A 228 -13.04 -1.30 -12.64
N GLY A 229 -12.31 -2.32 -13.06
CA GLY A 229 -12.55 -3.72 -12.73
C GLY A 229 -12.33 -3.99 -11.24
N VAL A 230 -11.37 -3.33 -10.58
CA VAL A 230 -11.18 -3.42 -9.14
C VAL A 230 -12.35 -2.75 -8.40
N VAL A 231 -12.76 -1.54 -8.78
CA VAL A 231 -13.92 -0.87 -8.17
C VAL A 231 -15.19 -1.71 -8.36
N ALA A 232 -15.45 -2.20 -9.58
CA ALA A 232 -16.59 -3.09 -9.85
C ALA A 232 -16.52 -4.39 -9.03
N ARG A 233 -15.33 -5.00 -8.90
CA ARG A 233 -15.12 -6.19 -8.06
C ARG A 233 -15.34 -5.90 -6.59
N ILE A 234 -14.94 -4.74 -6.08
CA ILE A 234 -15.19 -4.33 -4.69
C ILE A 234 -16.70 -4.24 -4.45
N HIS A 235 -17.43 -3.57 -5.35
CA HIS A 235 -18.89 -3.47 -5.25
C HIS A 235 -19.58 -4.83 -5.42
N LEU A 236 -19.10 -5.68 -6.33
CA LEU A 236 -19.60 -7.05 -6.50
C LEU A 236 -19.35 -7.91 -5.26
N GLN A 237 -18.19 -7.81 -4.63
CA GLN A 237 -17.87 -8.53 -3.40
C GLN A 237 -18.69 -8.00 -2.22
N ALA A 238 -18.89 -6.68 -2.13
CA ALA A 238 -19.80 -6.08 -1.17
C ALA A 238 -21.24 -6.59 -1.36
N LEU A 239 -21.75 -6.61 -2.59
CA LEU A 239 -23.06 -7.14 -2.93
C LEU A 239 -23.17 -8.63 -2.58
N ARG A 240 -22.13 -9.43 -2.86
CA ARG A 240 -22.09 -10.86 -2.46
C ARG A 240 -22.16 -11.05 -0.95
N LEU A 241 -21.46 -10.23 -0.17
CA LEU A 241 -21.53 -10.28 1.29
C LEU A 241 -22.91 -9.87 1.80
N TRP A 242 -23.50 -8.84 1.22
CA TRP A 242 -24.86 -8.40 1.53
C TRP A 242 -25.91 -9.47 1.21
N LEU A 243 -25.85 -10.08 0.01
CA LEU A 243 -26.71 -11.21 -0.38
C LEU A 243 -26.53 -12.43 0.54
N ARG A 244 -25.32 -12.63 1.08
CA ARG A 244 -25.01 -13.66 2.09
C ARG A 244 -25.38 -13.25 3.52
N ARG A 245 -26.07 -12.12 3.70
CA ARG A 245 -26.55 -11.58 4.99
C ARG A 245 -25.42 -11.37 6.00
N VAL A 246 -24.24 -10.98 5.52
CA VAL A 246 -23.17 -10.50 6.41
C VAL A 246 -23.61 -9.16 7.02
N PRO A 247 -23.48 -8.96 8.34
CA PRO A 247 -23.91 -7.73 8.98
C PRO A 247 -23.30 -6.48 8.33
N PHE A 248 -24.16 -5.49 8.09
CA PHE A 248 -23.78 -4.18 7.59
C PHE A 248 -23.65 -3.23 8.79
N HIS A 249 -22.56 -2.48 8.86
CA HIS A 249 -22.30 -1.50 9.90
C HIS A 249 -22.22 -0.11 9.29
N SER A 250 -23.06 0.80 9.79
CA SER A 250 -23.04 2.21 9.40
C SER A 250 -21.68 2.85 9.70
N LYS A 251 -21.28 3.80 8.86
CA LYS A 251 -20.01 4.52 8.99
C LYS A 251 -19.99 5.29 10.32
N PRO A 252 -19.01 5.05 11.22
CA PRO A 252 -18.81 5.91 12.39
C PRO A 252 -18.18 7.26 11.98
N ALA A 253 -18.08 8.20 12.93
CA ALA A 253 -17.26 9.38 12.73
C ALA A 253 -15.79 8.96 12.48
N PRO A 254 -15.05 9.66 11.59
CA PRO A 254 -13.64 9.38 11.38
C PRO A 254 -12.83 9.67 12.65
N PRO A 255 -11.70 8.99 12.87
CA PRO A 255 -10.84 9.26 14.02
C PRO A 255 -10.31 10.70 13.99
N GLU A 256 -10.25 11.34 15.17
CA GLU A 256 -9.74 12.72 15.29
C GLU A 256 -8.23 12.80 14.98
N GLN A 257 -7.48 11.78 15.40
CA GLN A 257 -6.06 11.65 15.09
C GLN A 257 -5.87 11.08 13.68
N LYS A 258 -5.08 11.77 12.85
CA LYS A 258 -4.77 11.32 11.48
C LYS A 258 -3.79 10.14 11.43
N VAL A 259 -3.00 9.98 12.48
CA VAL A 259 -1.98 8.92 12.63
C VAL A 259 -2.30 8.12 13.88
N SER A 260 -2.16 6.80 13.80
CA SER A 260 -2.22 5.91 14.96
C SER A 260 -1.08 4.89 14.90
N ARG A 261 -0.64 4.44 16.07
CA ARG A 261 0.32 3.35 16.24
C ARG A 261 -0.39 2.02 16.47
#